data_AF-A0A653M1R4-F1
#
_entry.id   AF-A0A653M1R4-F1
#
_cell.length_a   1.000
_cell.length_b   1.000
_cell.length_c   1.000
_cell.angle_alpha   90.00
_cell.angle_beta   90.00
_cell.angle_gamma   90.00
#
_symmetry.space_group_name_H-M   'P 1'
#
loop_
_entity.id
_entity.type
_entity.pdbx_description
1 polymer ?
#
loop_
_entity_poly.entity_id
_entity_poly.type
_entity_poly.pdbx_seq_one_letter_code
_entity_poly.pdbx_strand_id
1 'polypeptide(L)'
;MSSLSAAHRAALTAVVEACPDASLATLGAAVAALKGDKATELAIIVAEEARDRARRGTAFGPLLPLFHPRADGAPALTFPPRVLTRVWRHAVQGEEAFLPLLDGAVTIDGEWTLAADRLCAKAAAVLRDRASDVWPDYQRPADGEPPATPFELAGCFDLTPLARTALPRLPVWLERPDDNQLAGLRLLIQDCLLMSPDGGRRMIDILFAHVADAERMLRVVTRTSRLADREATLSHSEMGVFVERLLTSVQTRVQRIAAVRSSLGEATMLGVVDDVTWCAGVLAEMDMSLQIRPDSSWGKTARMARVQVSGQLSGLMKSTSAAVHAALPMKRRTITGRMTRMSPWLEAPSDGEPIEAAAALLAAVAALRGAAVTFGCEADRSALKSELTDYLSTWANEALDSAADGEVEDPDHVLRLVGVAARCLTLIEALEAARAVRRRAASAEMARLG
;
A
#
# COMPACT_ATOMS: atom_id res chain seq x y z
N MET A 1 -9.33 33.15 -39.41
CA MET A 1 -8.50 32.25 -40.22
C MET A 1 -7.45 31.65 -39.31
N SER A 2 -7.16 30.35 -39.45
CA SER A 2 -6.19 29.65 -38.61
C SER A 2 -4.80 30.31 -38.71
N SER A 3 -4.21 30.72 -37.59
CA SER A 3 -2.87 31.34 -37.50
C SER A 3 -1.74 30.31 -37.67
N LEU A 4 -2.04 29.04 -37.43
CA LEU A 4 -1.21 27.87 -37.67
C LEU A 4 -1.54 27.25 -39.03
N SER A 5 -0.53 26.75 -39.73
CA SER A 5 -0.73 25.89 -40.89
C SER A 5 -1.28 24.53 -40.45
N ALA A 6 -1.96 23.81 -41.34
CA ALA A 6 -2.50 22.47 -41.04
C ALA A 6 -1.43 21.50 -40.53
N ALA A 7 -0.22 21.54 -41.10
CA ALA A 7 0.90 20.71 -40.68
C ALA A 7 1.40 21.08 -39.26
N HIS A 8 1.50 22.37 -38.94
CA HIS A 8 1.87 22.80 -37.59
C HIS A 8 0.81 22.46 -36.56
N ARG A 9 -0.47 22.61 -36.91
CA ARG A 9 -1.58 22.22 -36.03
C ARG A 9 -1.54 20.71 -35.74
N ALA A 10 -1.39 19.88 -36.75
CA ALA A 10 -1.29 18.42 -36.58
C ALA A 10 -0.08 18.01 -35.73
N ALA A 11 1.08 18.65 -35.94
CA ALA A 11 2.27 18.39 -35.13
C ALA A 11 2.08 18.78 -33.66
N LEU A 12 1.47 19.95 -33.39
CA LEU A 12 1.18 20.39 -32.02
C LEU A 12 0.15 19.48 -31.34
N THR A 13 -0.91 19.09 -32.05
CA THR A 13 -1.89 18.11 -31.54
C THR A 13 -1.21 16.80 -31.16
N ALA A 14 -0.33 16.25 -32.02
CA ALA A 14 0.40 15.02 -31.72
C ALA A 14 1.30 15.14 -30.46
N VAL A 15 1.94 16.30 -30.27
CA VAL A 15 2.76 16.57 -29.06
C VAL A 15 1.89 16.66 -27.81
N VAL A 16 0.73 17.33 -27.89
CA VAL A 16 -0.20 17.48 -26.78
C VAL A 16 -0.83 16.12 -26.41
N GLU A 17 -1.25 15.32 -27.39
CA GLU A 17 -1.75 13.95 -27.18
C GLU A 17 -0.71 13.04 -26.51
N ALA A 18 0.57 13.22 -26.81
CA ALA A 18 1.66 12.45 -26.21
C ALA A 18 2.02 12.88 -24.77
N CYS A 19 1.53 14.03 -24.30
CA CYS A 19 1.83 14.50 -22.95
C CYS A 19 1.12 13.66 -21.87
N PRO A 20 1.80 13.28 -20.77
CA PRO A 20 1.16 12.68 -19.59
C PRO A 20 0.12 13.61 -18.97
N ASP A 21 -0.88 13.04 -18.27
CA ASP A 21 -1.98 13.81 -17.66
C ASP A 21 -1.49 14.88 -16.68
N ALA A 22 -0.52 14.55 -15.82
CA ALA A 22 0.09 15.50 -14.88
C ALA A 22 0.78 16.68 -15.58
N SER A 23 1.36 16.44 -16.76
CA SER A 23 2.04 17.46 -17.55
C SER A 23 1.05 18.33 -18.33
N LEU A 24 -0.13 17.80 -18.70
CA LEU A 24 -1.13 18.52 -19.48
C LEU A 24 -1.71 19.71 -18.71
N ALA A 25 -1.96 19.56 -17.40
CA ALA A 25 -2.42 20.67 -16.55
C ALA A 25 -1.38 21.79 -16.47
N THR A 26 -0.11 21.41 -16.29
CA THR A 26 1.02 22.36 -16.25
C THR A 26 1.20 23.07 -17.60
N LEU A 27 1.06 22.32 -18.70
CA LEU A 27 1.09 22.86 -20.06
C LEU A 27 -0.05 23.85 -20.29
N GLY A 28 -1.26 23.54 -19.83
CA GLY A 28 -2.42 24.44 -19.90
C GLY A 28 -2.16 25.77 -19.19
N ALA A 29 -1.63 25.72 -17.96
CA ALA A 29 -1.27 26.92 -17.21
C ALA A 29 -0.17 27.75 -17.91
N ALA A 30 0.86 27.09 -18.44
CA ALA A 30 1.95 27.75 -19.16
C ALA A 30 1.45 28.41 -20.46
N VAL A 31 0.62 27.72 -21.23
CA VAL A 31 0.05 28.23 -22.49
C VAL A 31 -0.89 29.41 -22.24
N ALA A 32 -1.65 29.41 -21.14
CA ALA A 32 -2.51 30.52 -20.76
C ALA A 32 -1.76 31.84 -20.47
N ALA A 33 -0.47 31.76 -20.11
CA ALA A 33 0.37 32.94 -19.87
C ALA A 33 0.97 33.54 -21.16
N LEU A 34 0.93 32.81 -22.28
CA LEU A 34 1.45 33.25 -23.57
C LEU A 34 0.46 34.19 -24.28
N LYS A 35 0.99 35.12 -25.09
CA LYS A 35 0.19 36.10 -25.85
C LYS A 35 0.32 35.89 -27.36
N GLY A 36 -0.72 36.22 -28.10
CA GLY A 36 -0.76 36.21 -29.57
C GLY A 36 -1.54 35.04 -30.18
N ASP A 37 -1.91 35.16 -31.46
CA ASP A 37 -2.87 34.28 -32.13
C ASP A 37 -2.45 32.79 -32.11
N LYS A 38 -1.15 32.49 -32.28
CA LYS A 38 -0.62 31.12 -32.21
C LYS A 38 -0.72 30.52 -30.81
N ALA A 39 -0.60 31.35 -29.77
CA ALA A 39 -0.77 30.91 -28.38
C ALA A 39 -2.25 30.62 -28.10
N THR A 40 -3.16 31.43 -28.62
CA THR A 40 -4.61 31.17 -28.55
C THR A 40 -4.98 29.85 -29.22
N GLU A 41 -4.41 29.53 -30.38
CA GLU A 41 -4.68 28.25 -31.04
C GLU A 41 -4.09 27.06 -30.29
N LEU A 42 -2.89 27.18 -29.73
CA LEU A 42 -2.34 26.15 -28.85
C LEU A 42 -3.20 25.96 -27.59
N ALA A 43 -3.74 27.05 -27.02
CA ALA A 43 -4.64 26.98 -25.88
C ALA A 43 -5.92 26.19 -26.21
N ILE A 44 -6.47 26.38 -27.42
CA ILE A 44 -7.61 25.61 -27.91
C ILE A 44 -7.26 24.12 -28.01
N ILE A 45 -6.11 23.77 -28.62
CA ILE A 45 -5.67 22.37 -28.75
C ILE A 45 -5.52 21.72 -27.37
N VAL A 46 -4.89 22.40 -26.41
CA VAL A 46 -4.71 21.88 -25.05
C VAL A 46 -6.05 21.74 -24.32
N ALA A 47 -6.97 22.69 -24.48
CA ALA A 47 -8.30 22.62 -23.89
C ALA A 47 -9.17 21.50 -24.50
N GLU A 48 -9.06 21.28 -25.81
CA GLU A 48 -9.73 20.17 -26.50
C GLU A 48 -9.23 18.82 -26.00
N GLU A 49 -7.91 18.63 -25.89
CA GLU A 49 -7.32 17.40 -25.33
C GLU A 49 -7.72 17.20 -23.86
N ALA A 50 -7.65 18.26 -23.03
CA ALA A 50 -8.03 18.16 -21.63
C ALA A 50 -9.50 17.76 -21.47
N ARG A 51 -10.39 18.30 -22.33
CA ARG A 51 -11.80 17.93 -22.35
C ARG A 51 -12.00 16.50 -22.80
N ASP A 52 -11.31 16.04 -23.85
CA ASP A 52 -11.38 14.65 -24.31
C ASP A 52 -10.99 13.66 -23.19
N ARG A 53 -9.89 13.95 -22.48
CA ARG A 53 -9.44 13.14 -21.34
C ARG A 53 -10.44 13.17 -20.17
N ALA A 54 -11.05 14.32 -19.88
CA ALA A 54 -12.08 14.42 -18.85
C ALA A 54 -13.34 13.60 -19.22
N ARG A 55 -13.77 13.64 -20.48
CA ARG A 55 -14.89 12.84 -21.00
C ARG A 55 -14.57 11.34 -20.94
N ARG A 56 -13.37 10.93 -21.34
CA ARG A 56 -12.89 9.55 -21.18
C ARG A 56 -12.92 9.14 -19.71
N GLY A 57 -12.44 10.01 -18.82
CA GLY A 57 -12.45 9.77 -17.37
C GLY A 57 -13.86 9.60 -16.81
N THR A 58 -14.82 10.35 -17.34
CA THR A 58 -16.24 10.26 -16.97
C THR A 58 -16.88 8.96 -17.49
N ALA A 59 -16.70 8.66 -18.78
CA ALA A 59 -17.29 7.49 -19.42
C ALA A 59 -16.74 6.19 -18.84
N PHE A 60 -15.40 6.08 -18.80
CA PHE A 60 -14.68 4.88 -18.39
C PHE A 60 -14.36 4.85 -16.89
N GLY A 61 -14.87 5.82 -16.11
CA GLY A 61 -14.63 6.00 -14.68
C GLY A 61 -14.60 4.70 -13.86
N PRO A 62 -15.62 3.82 -13.99
CA PRO A 62 -15.64 2.56 -13.25
C PRO A 62 -14.43 1.64 -13.50
N LEU A 63 -13.77 1.74 -14.66
CA LEU A 63 -12.68 0.86 -15.06
C LEU A 63 -11.30 1.51 -15.00
N LEU A 64 -11.19 2.83 -14.79
CA LEU A 64 -9.89 3.52 -14.78
C LEU A 64 -8.85 2.89 -13.83
N PRO A 65 -9.23 2.43 -12.61
CA PRO A 65 -8.26 1.81 -11.72
C PRO A 65 -7.70 0.48 -12.23
N LEU A 66 -8.40 -0.23 -13.14
CA LEU A 66 -7.91 -1.45 -13.77
C LEU A 66 -6.74 -1.20 -14.75
N PHE A 67 -6.38 0.05 -15.03
CA PHE A 67 -5.24 0.40 -15.89
C PHE A 67 -3.99 0.78 -15.10
N HIS A 68 -4.02 0.60 -13.78
CA HIS A 68 -2.90 0.94 -12.91
C HIS A 68 -2.65 -0.21 -11.93
N PRO A 69 -1.38 -0.52 -11.62
CA PRO A 69 -1.09 -1.44 -10.52
C PRO A 69 -1.62 -0.86 -9.21
N ARG A 70 -2.07 -1.73 -8.32
CA ARG A 70 -2.53 -1.30 -6.99
C ARG A 70 -1.40 -0.71 -6.17
N ALA A 71 -1.72 0.31 -5.38
CA ALA A 71 -0.75 0.97 -4.50
C ALA A 71 -0.23 0.04 -3.38
N ASP A 72 -1.06 -0.88 -2.89
CA ASP A 72 -0.68 -1.88 -1.88
C ASP A 72 0.13 -3.06 -2.45
N GLY A 73 0.33 -3.10 -3.78
CA GLY A 73 1.05 -4.16 -4.47
C GLY A 73 0.32 -5.50 -4.50
N ALA A 74 -0.96 -5.57 -4.11
CA ALA A 74 -1.73 -6.80 -4.25
C ALA A 74 -1.98 -7.11 -5.74
N PRO A 75 -1.82 -8.36 -6.20
CA PRO A 75 -2.14 -8.75 -7.56
C PRO A 75 -3.62 -8.49 -7.85
N ALA A 76 -3.89 -7.86 -8.98
CA ALA A 76 -5.23 -7.48 -9.42
C ALA A 76 -5.34 -7.63 -10.94
N LEU A 77 -6.57 -7.73 -11.44
CA LEU A 77 -6.82 -7.59 -12.87
C LEU A 77 -6.34 -6.20 -13.33
N THR A 78 -5.29 -6.17 -14.14
CA THR A 78 -4.67 -4.94 -14.62
C THR A 78 -4.46 -5.00 -16.14
N PHE A 79 -4.80 -3.93 -16.83
CA PHE A 79 -4.66 -3.78 -18.28
C PHE A 79 -3.61 -2.70 -18.63
N PRO A 80 -2.94 -2.78 -19.78
CA PRO A 80 -1.96 -1.78 -20.16
C PRO A 80 -2.58 -0.38 -20.36
N PRO A 81 -2.04 0.70 -19.76
CA PRO A 81 -2.60 2.05 -19.86
C PRO A 81 -2.82 2.54 -21.30
N ARG A 82 -1.95 2.12 -22.23
CA ARG A 82 -2.03 2.51 -23.64
C ARG A 82 -3.29 1.99 -24.33
N VAL A 83 -3.83 0.86 -23.88
CA VAL A 83 -5.05 0.27 -24.43
C VAL A 83 -6.25 1.18 -24.14
N LEU A 84 -6.32 1.82 -22.97
CA LEU A 84 -7.39 2.74 -22.59
C LEU A 84 -7.58 3.86 -23.61
N THR A 85 -6.49 4.54 -23.97
CA THR A 85 -6.52 5.63 -24.95
C THR A 85 -6.92 5.14 -26.34
N ARG A 86 -6.40 3.99 -26.78
CA ARG A 86 -6.73 3.43 -28.10
C ARG A 86 -8.20 3.02 -28.17
N VAL A 87 -8.70 2.33 -27.16
CA VAL A 87 -10.12 1.93 -27.06
C VAL A 87 -11.04 3.14 -27.07
N TRP A 88 -10.70 4.19 -26.31
CA TRP A 88 -11.46 5.44 -26.30
C TRP A 88 -11.60 6.05 -27.70
N ARG A 89 -10.49 6.21 -28.43
CA ARG A 89 -10.50 6.77 -29.79
C ARG A 89 -11.40 6.00 -30.75
N HIS A 90 -11.45 4.68 -30.65
CA HIS A 90 -12.35 3.88 -31.47
C HIS A 90 -13.80 3.93 -31.00
N ALA A 91 -14.04 4.03 -29.68
CA ALA A 91 -15.38 4.10 -29.12
C ALA A 91 -16.13 5.39 -29.49
N VAL A 92 -15.42 6.52 -29.57
CA VAL A 92 -16.01 7.83 -29.89
C VAL A 92 -16.35 8.03 -31.37
N GLN A 93 -15.79 7.20 -32.27
CA GLN A 93 -16.04 7.31 -33.71
C GLN A 93 -17.53 7.14 -34.04
N GLY A 94 -18.12 8.16 -34.65
CA GLY A 94 -19.54 8.20 -34.98
C GLY A 94 -20.46 8.45 -33.78
N GLU A 95 -19.91 8.81 -32.62
CA GLU A 95 -20.65 9.19 -31.40
C GLU A 95 -20.34 10.63 -30.96
N GLU A 96 -19.74 11.44 -31.84
CA GLU A 96 -19.21 12.77 -31.51
C GLU A 96 -20.30 13.71 -30.96
N ALA A 97 -21.55 13.52 -31.41
CA ALA A 97 -22.71 14.27 -30.96
C ALA A 97 -23.07 14.05 -29.48
N PHE A 98 -22.70 12.90 -28.90
CA PHE A 98 -23.00 12.57 -27.50
C PHE A 98 -21.90 13.01 -26.53
N LEU A 99 -20.70 13.31 -27.03
CA LEU A 99 -19.56 13.72 -26.18
C LEU A 99 -19.86 14.94 -25.30
N PRO A 100 -20.58 15.98 -25.76
CA PRO A 100 -20.92 17.11 -24.89
C PRO A 100 -21.77 16.74 -23.67
N LEU A 101 -22.54 15.64 -23.71
CA LEU A 101 -23.34 15.18 -22.57
C LEU A 101 -22.45 14.76 -21.38
N LEU A 102 -21.20 14.38 -21.65
CA LEU A 102 -20.24 14.00 -20.62
C LEU A 102 -19.59 15.21 -19.93
N ASP A 103 -19.66 16.41 -20.50
CA ASP A 103 -19.07 17.63 -19.91
C ASP A 103 -19.83 18.12 -18.68
N GLY A 104 -21.11 17.73 -18.56
CA GLY A 104 -22.02 18.12 -17.48
C GLY A 104 -22.30 17.01 -16.48
N ALA A 105 -21.43 15.99 -16.36
CA ALA A 105 -21.67 14.88 -15.44
C ALA A 105 -21.86 15.38 -13.98
N VAL A 106 -23.04 15.11 -13.42
CA VAL A 106 -23.43 15.47 -12.05
C VAL A 106 -23.50 14.19 -11.20
N THR A 107 -23.57 14.33 -9.88
CA THR A 107 -23.72 13.24 -8.90
C THR A 107 -25.04 12.45 -9.00
N ILE A 108 -25.92 12.75 -9.96
CA ILE A 108 -27.21 12.08 -10.17
C ILE A 108 -27.21 11.45 -11.57
N ASP A 109 -27.77 10.25 -11.68
CA ASP A 109 -28.00 9.56 -12.95
C ASP A 109 -28.81 10.44 -13.92
N GLY A 110 -28.44 10.44 -15.20
CA GLY A 110 -29.07 11.29 -16.21
C GLY A 110 -28.59 10.98 -17.62
N GLU A 111 -28.79 11.90 -18.56
CA GLU A 111 -28.45 11.70 -19.98
C GLU A 111 -26.96 11.34 -20.20
N TRP A 112 -26.08 11.81 -19.31
CA TRP A 112 -24.65 11.54 -19.37
C TRP A 112 -24.31 10.06 -19.10
N THR A 113 -25.07 9.35 -18.25
CA THR A 113 -24.81 7.92 -17.98
C THR A 113 -25.14 7.06 -19.19
N LEU A 114 -26.24 7.37 -19.89
CA LEU A 114 -26.60 6.70 -21.14
C LEU A 114 -25.55 6.92 -22.24
N ALA A 115 -25.03 8.14 -22.37
CA ALA A 115 -23.95 8.44 -23.29
C ALA A 115 -22.66 7.67 -22.94
N ALA A 116 -22.30 7.64 -21.65
CA ALA A 116 -21.15 6.90 -21.15
C ALA A 116 -21.28 5.39 -21.42
N ASP A 117 -22.42 4.80 -21.09
CA ASP A 117 -22.66 3.36 -21.21
C ASP A 117 -22.73 2.93 -22.68
N ARG A 118 -23.24 3.80 -23.57
CA ARG A 118 -23.17 3.60 -25.02
C ARG A 118 -21.73 3.57 -25.53
N LEU A 119 -20.88 4.47 -25.07
CA LEU A 119 -19.45 4.48 -25.42
C LEU A 119 -18.73 3.24 -24.87
N CYS A 120 -19.06 2.79 -23.66
CA CYS A 120 -18.55 1.53 -23.10
C CYS A 120 -19.00 0.31 -23.92
N ALA A 121 -20.24 0.26 -24.39
CA ALA A 121 -20.72 -0.81 -25.27
C ALA A 121 -19.95 -0.84 -26.59
N LYS A 122 -19.66 0.32 -27.20
CA LYS A 122 -18.79 0.42 -28.39
C LYS A 122 -17.36 -0.02 -28.10
N ALA A 123 -16.80 0.38 -26.96
CA ALA A 123 -15.48 -0.06 -26.52
C ALA A 123 -15.41 -1.60 -26.40
N ALA A 124 -16.42 -2.22 -25.79
CA ALA A 124 -16.52 -3.67 -25.68
C ALA A 124 -16.60 -4.35 -27.06
N ALA A 125 -17.40 -3.81 -27.99
CA ALA A 125 -17.50 -4.32 -29.36
C ALA A 125 -16.15 -4.26 -30.11
N VAL A 126 -15.43 -3.14 -30.01
CA VAL A 126 -14.10 -3.00 -30.64
C VAL A 126 -13.12 -4.04 -30.08
N LEU A 127 -13.13 -4.28 -28.77
CA LEU A 127 -12.26 -5.28 -28.14
C LEU A 127 -12.60 -6.72 -28.53
N ARG A 128 -13.85 -7.01 -28.90
CA ARG A 128 -14.28 -8.34 -29.37
C ARG A 128 -13.97 -8.55 -30.85
N ASP A 129 -14.34 -7.57 -31.68
CA ASP A 129 -14.36 -7.74 -33.13
C ASP A 129 -13.06 -7.29 -33.79
N ARG A 130 -12.33 -6.37 -33.15
CA ARG A 130 -11.15 -5.68 -33.70
C ARG A 130 -10.06 -5.48 -32.65
N ALA A 131 -9.81 -6.51 -31.83
CA ALA A 131 -8.85 -6.45 -30.73
C ALA A 131 -7.45 -5.97 -31.17
N SER A 132 -6.98 -6.39 -32.36
CA SER A 132 -5.68 -6.01 -32.91
C SER A 132 -5.52 -4.51 -33.16
N ASP A 133 -6.62 -3.79 -33.40
CA ASP A 133 -6.57 -2.35 -33.71
C ASP A 133 -6.23 -1.54 -32.45
N VAL A 134 -6.70 -2.01 -31.30
CA VAL A 134 -6.54 -1.32 -30.00
C VAL A 134 -5.46 -1.94 -29.12
N TRP A 135 -5.16 -3.22 -29.31
CA TRP A 135 -4.17 -3.98 -28.54
C TRP A 135 -3.31 -4.89 -29.45
N PRO A 136 -2.54 -4.31 -30.40
CA PRO A 136 -1.70 -5.06 -31.33
C PRO A 136 -0.60 -5.88 -30.65
N ASP A 137 -0.07 -5.37 -29.54
CA ASP A 137 1.05 -5.98 -28.80
C ASP A 137 0.56 -6.99 -27.74
N TYR A 138 -0.66 -7.51 -27.87
CA TYR A 138 -1.24 -8.43 -26.90
C TYR A 138 -0.44 -9.72 -26.78
N GLN A 139 -0.12 -10.09 -25.54
CA GLN A 139 0.47 -11.36 -25.18
C GLN A 139 -0.44 -12.02 -24.13
N ARG A 140 -0.68 -13.32 -24.30
CA ARG A 140 -1.49 -14.09 -23.35
C ARG A 140 -0.78 -14.09 -21.98
N PRO A 141 -1.50 -13.78 -20.88
CA PRO A 141 -0.96 -13.93 -19.53
C PRO A 141 -0.48 -15.36 -19.27
N ALA A 142 0.48 -15.52 -18.36
CA ALA A 142 0.94 -16.84 -17.95
C ALA A 142 -0.16 -17.59 -17.16
N ASP A 143 -0.07 -18.93 -17.12
CA ASP A 143 -1.01 -19.73 -16.33
C ASP A 143 -0.95 -19.33 -14.85
N GLY A 144 -2.11 -19.03 -14.27
CA GLY A 144 -2.24 -18.58 -12.87
C GLY A 144 -2.21 -17.07 -12.66
N GLU A 145 -1.94 -16.26 -13.70
CA GLU A 145 -2.09 -14.81 -13.63
C GLU A 145 -3.54 -14.36 -13.86
N PRO A 146 -3.95 -13.17 -13.36
CA PRO A 146 -5.24 -12.59 -13.69
C PRO A 146 -5.46 -12.53 -15.22
N PRO A 147 -6.67 -12.84 -15.74
CA PRO A 147 -6.91 -13.08 -17.16
C PRO A 147 -7.00 -11.77 -17.97
N ALA A 148 -5.94 -10.97 -18.01
CA ALA A 148 -5.87 -9.68 -18.71
C ALA A 148 -5.87 -9.85 -20.24
N THR A 149 -7.02 -10.21 -20.80
CA THR A 149 -7.24 -10.45 -22.24
C THR A 149 -8.19 -9.41 -22.85
N PRO A 150 -8.22 -9.23 -24.18
CA PRO A 150 -9.19 -8.35 -24.82
C PRO A 150 -10.65 -8.72 -24.50
N PHE A 151 -10.97 -10.02 -24.47
CA PHE A 151 -12.30 -10.51 -24.10
C PHE A 151 -12.66 -10.18 -22.66
N GLU A 152 -11.70 -10.30 -21.75
CA GLU A 152 -11.89 -9.95 -20.35
C GLU A 152 -12.15 -8.45 -20.15
N LEU A 153 -11.38 -7.61 -20.84
CA LEU A 153 -11.58 -6.16 -20.81
C LEU A 153 -12.95 -5.79 -21.40
N ALA A 154 -13.36 -6.43 -22.51
CA ALA A 154 -14.68 -6.22 -23.10
C ALA A 154 -15.81 -6.60 -22.12
N GLY A 155 -15.65 -7.73 -21.42
CA GLY A 155 -16.58 -8.13 -20.36
C GLY A 155 -16.65 -7.13 -19.21
N CYS A 156 -15.54 -6.49 -18.83
CA CYS A 156 -15.55 -5.41 -17.85
C CYS A 156 -16.29 -4.17 -18.35
N PHE A 157 -16.15 -3.82 -19.63
CA PHE A 157 -16.90 -2.73 -20.27
C PHE A 157 -18.41 -2.98 -20.28
N ASP A 158 -18.86 -4.20 -20.55
CA ASP A 158 -20.29 -4.52 -20.49
C ASP A 158 -20.89 -4.28 -19.10
N LEU A 159 -20.11 -4.49 -18.03
CA LEU A 159 -20.57 -4.33 -16.65
C LEU A 159 -20.55 -2.87 -16.16
N THR A 160 -20.08 -1.92 -16.97
CA THR A 160 -19.97 -0.51 -16.56
C THR A 160 -21.27 0.14 -16.08
N PRO A 161 -22.47 -0.15 -16.63
CA PRO A 161 -23.72 0.39 -16.11
C PRO A 161 -23.96 -0.06 -14.67
N LEU A 162 -23.79 -1.37 -14.41
CA LEU A 162 -23.94 -1.94 -13.07
C LEU A 162 -22.86 -1.39 -12.12
N ALA A 163 -21.60 -1.30 -12.58
CA ALA A 163 -20.49 -0.80 -11.77
C ALA A 163 -20.70 0.67 -11.36
N ARG A 164 -21.24 1.51 -12.25
CA ARG A 164 -21.53 2.92 -11.95
C ARG A 164 -22.53 3.07 -10.80
N THR A 165 -23.51 2.17 -10.72
CA THR A 165 -24.48 2.14 -9.60
C THR A 165 -23.94 1.48 -8.33
N ALA A 166 -22.99 0.56 -8.47
CA ALA A 166 -22.41 -0.22 -7.37
C ALA A 166 -21.34 0.56 -6.60
N LEU A 167 -20.48 1.31 -7.31
CA LEU A 167 -19.34 2.02 -6.71
C LEU A 167 -19.73 2.98 -5.57
N PRO A 168 -20.81 3.79 -5.67
CA PRO A 168 -21.25 4.63 -4.55
C PRO A 168 -21.64 3.85 -3.29
N ARG A 169 -22.00 2.56 -3.42
CA ARG A 169 -22.40 1.68 -2.31
C ARG A 169 -21.22 0.89 -1.72
N LEU A 170 -20.08 0.86 -2.40
CA LEU A 170 -18.90 0.11 -1.98
C LEU A 170 -18.43 0.43 -0.56
N PRO A 171 -18.35 1.71 -0.12
CA PRO A 171 -17.92 2.03 1.26
C PRO A 171 -18.78 1.33 2.32
N VAL A 172 -20.10 1.31 2.12
CA VAL A 172 -21.05 0.67 3.04
C VAL A 172 -20.84 -0.84 3.08
N TRP A 173 -20.57 -1.47 1.94
CA TRP A 173 -20.32 -2.92 1.88
C TRP A 173 -19.00 -3.35 2.55
N LEU A 174 -17.98 -2.48 2.54
CA LEU A 174 -16.69 -2.70 3.22
C LEU A 174 -16.79 -2.58 4.76
N GLU A 175 -17.84 -1.94 5.26
CA GLU A 175 -18.09 -1.78 6.68
C GLU A 175 -19.09 -2.83 7.21
N ARG A 176 -20.17 -2.36 7.84
CA ARG A 176 -21.23 -3.18 8.45
C ARG A 176 -22.55 -2.90 7.73
N PRO A 177 -22.78 -3.52 6.55
CA PRO A 177 -24.01 -3.35 5.82
C PRO A 177 -25.19 -4.00 6.57
N ASP A 178 -26.37 -3.40 6.44
CA ASP A 178 -27.63 -4.00 6.87
C ASP A 178 -28.12 -5.10 5.89
N ASP A 179 -29.16 -5.84 6.28
CA ASP A 179 -29.71 -6.93 5.46
C ASP A 179 -30.19 -6.49 4.08
N ASN A 180 -30.70 -5.26 3.96
CA ASN A 180 -31.18 -4.71 2.69
C ASN A 180 -30.00 -4.37 1.75
N GLN A 181 -28.94 -3.79 2.29
CA GLN A 181 -27.70 -3.49 1.57
C GLN A 181 -27.00 -4.77 1.11
N LEU A 182 -27.03 -5.84 1.93
CA LEU A 182 -26.56 -7.17 1.57
C LEU A 182 -27.41 -7.82 0.48
N ALA A 183 -28.73 -7.70 0.55
CA ALA A 183 -29.63 -8.16 -0.50
C ALA A 183 -29.31 -7.45 -1.83
N GLY A 184 -29.04 -6.14 -1.79
CA GLY A 184 -28.61 -5.35 -2.95
C GLY A 184 -27.30 -5.84 -3.56
N LEU A 185 -26.29 -6.19 -2.74
CA LEU A 185 -25.03 -6.78 -3.22
C LEU A 185 -25.27 -8.12 -3.93
N ARG A 186 -26.09 -9.00 -3.34
CA ARG A 186 -26.38 -10.33 -3.92
C ARG A 186 -27.14 -10.21 -5.24
N LEU A 187 -28.10 -9.29 -5.32
CA LEU A 187 -28.83 -9.00 -6.55
C LEU A 187 -27.88 -8.48 -7.63
N LEU A 188 -26.98 -7.54 -7.29
CA LEU A 188 -25.96 -7.06 -8.23
C LEU A 188 -25.12 -8.22 -8.81
N ILE A 189 -24.64 -9.13 -7.96
CA ILE A 189 -23.86 -10.29 -8.41
C ILE A 189 -24.70 -11.20 -9.32
N GLN A 190 -25.98 -11.42 -8.98
CA GLN A 190 -26.90 -12.17 -9.82
C GLN A 190 -27.11 -11.51 -11.19
N ASP A 191 -27.30 -10.19 -11.23
CA ASP A 191 -27.44 -9.42 -12.48
C ASP A 191 -26.17 -9.53 -13.34
N CYS A 192 -24.99 -9.47 -12.74
CA CYS A 192 -23.73 -9.66 -13.45
C CYS A 192 -23.63 -11.08 -14.04
N LEU A 193 -24.05 -12.10 -13.30
CA LEU A 193 -24.05 -13.50 -13.77
C LEU A 193 -25.04 -13.74 -14.92
N LEU A 194 -26.14 -12.99 -14.97
CA LEU A 194 -27.08 -13.02 -16.10
C LEU A 194 -26.47 -12.44 -17.39
N MET A 195 -25.52 -11.50 -17.27
CA MET A 195 -24.82 -10.93 -18.42
C MET A 195 -23.73 -11.86 -18.95
N SER A 196 -22.99 -12.53 -18.05
CA SER A 196 -21.92 -13.46 -18.42
C SER A 196 -21.61 -14.40 -17.25
N PRO A 197 -21.20 -15.67 -17.50
CA PRO A 197 -20.80 -16.58 -16.43
C PRO A 197 -19.71 -16.03 -15.50
N ASP A 198 -18.76 -15.26 -16.03
CA ASP A 198 -17.69 -14.62 -15.24
C ASP A 198 -18.08 -13.25 -14.69
N GLY A 199 -19.31 -12.78 -14.95
CA GLY A 199 -19.73 -11.41 -14.69
C GLY A 199 -19.62 -11.04 -13.21
N GLY A 200 -19.98 -11.97 -12.31
CA GLY A 200 -19.77 -11.79 -10.88
C GLY A 200 -18.29 -11.54 -10.54
N ARG A 201 -17.38 -12.37 -11.07
CA ARG A 201 -15.93 -12.23 -10.80
C ARG A 201 -15.41 -10.90 -11.34
N ARG A 202 -15.77 -10.54 -12.57
CA ARG A 202 -15.41 -9.25 -13.18
C ARG A 202 -15.89 -8.06 -12.36
N MET A 203 -17.13 -8.12 -11.83
CA MET A 203 -17.65 -7.08 -10.94
C MET A 203 -16.80 -6.97 -9.66
N ILE A 204 -16.40 -8.10 -9.06
CA ILE A 204 -15.50 -8.08 -7.90
C ILE A 204 -14.12 -7.52 -8.25
N ASP A 205 -13.53 -7.87 -9.41
CA ASP A 205 -12.26 -7.28 -9.85
C ASP A 205 -12.38 -5.76 -10.10
N ILE A 206 -13.50 -5.29 -10.66
CA ILE A 206 -13.81 -3.85 -10.80
C ILE A 206 -13.87 -3.19 -9.42
N LEU A 207 -14.71 -3.68 -8.50
CA LEU A 207 -14.85 -3.11 -7.15
C LEU A 207 -13.52 -3.13 -6.41
N PHE A 208 -12.78 -4.23 -6.49
CA PHE A 208 -11.47 -4.41 -5.85
C PHE A 208 -10.50 -3.30 -6.27
N ALA A 209 -10.47 -2.94 -7.55
CA ALA A 209 -9.58 -1.90 -8.06
C ALA A 209 -9.85 -0.50 -7.44
N HIS A 210 -11.04 -0.26 -6.87
CA HIS A 210 -11.38 0.99 -6.15
C HIS A 210 -11.13 0.93 -4.63
N VAL A 211 -10.76 -0.23 -4.08
CA VAL A 211 -10.47 -0.38 -2.64
C VAL A 211 -8.98 -0.10 -2.39
N ALA A 212 -8.66 0.76 -1.42
CA ALA A 212 -7.27 1.05 -1.04
C ALA A 212 -6.56 -0.17 -0.42
N ASP A 213 -7.20 -0.79 0.58
CA ASP A 213 -6.65 -1.91 1.35
C ASP A 213 -7.20 -3.24 0.84
N ALA A 214 -6.35 -4.11 0.27
CA ALA A 214 -6.83 -5.32 -0.40
C ALA A 214 -7.60 -6.28 0.53
N GLU A 215 -7.20 -6.40 1.79
CA GLU A 215 -7.82 -7.31 2.75
C GLU A 215 -9.30 -6.97 2.97
N ARG A 216 -9.67 -5.68 2.98
CA ARG A 216 -11.06 -5.26 3.24
C ARG A 216 -12.04 -5.81 2.22
N MET A 217 -11.59 -6.10 1.00
CA MET A 217 -12.42 -6.67 -0.04
C MET A 217 -12.89 -8.09 0.30
N LEU A 218 -12.21 -8.82 1.20
CA LEU A 218 -12.69 -10.09 1.73
C LEU A 218 -14.11 -9.98 2.29
N ARG A 219 -14.42 -8.86 2.97
CA ARG A 219 -15.77 -8.61 3.51
C ARG A 219 -16.83 -8.62 2.44
N VAL A 220 -16.55 -8.05 1.27
CA VAL A 220 -17.50 -8.04 0.15
C VAL A 220 -17.61 -9.42 -0.46
N VAL A 221 -16.46 -10.06 -0.72
CA VAL A 221 -16.38 -11.39 -1.35
C VAL A 221 -17.18 -12.44 -0.56
N THR A 222 -17.04 -12.47 0.77
CA THR A 222 -17.74 -13.44 1.63
C THR A 222 -19.24 -13.17 1.79
N ARG A 223 -19.72 -12.03 1.30
CA ARG A 223 -21.12 -11.61 1.36
C ARG A 223 -21.84 -11.72 0.02
N THR A 224 -21.13 -12.08 -1.06
CA THR A 224 -21.67 -12.26 -2.42
C THR A 224 -22.76 -13.33 -2.51
N SER A 225 -22.77 -14.29 -1.59
CA SER A 225 -23.86 -15.24 -1.39
C SER A 225 -24.11 -15.50 0.10
N ARG A 226 -25.18 -16.22 0.45
CA ARG A 226 -25.48 -16.57 1.85
C ARG A 226 -24.52 -17.57 2.48
N LEU A 227 -23.75 -18.29 1.66
CA LEU A 227 -22.81 -19.33 2.10
C LEU A 227 -21.36 -18.98 1.73
N ALA A 228 -21.12 -17.80 1.18
CA ALA A 228 -19.80 -17.37 0.73
C ALA A 228 -18.82 -17.09 1.90
N ASP A 229 -19.31 -17.03 3.13
CA ASP A 229 -18.51 -16.98 4.35
C ASP A 229 -17.94 -18.35 4.73
N ARG A 230 -18.49 -19.44 4.19
CA ARG A 230 -18.01 -20.81 4.41
C ARG A 230 -16.98 -21.18 3.36
N GLU A 231 -15.79 -21.53 3.81
CA GLU A 231 -14.69 -21.95 2.94
C GLU A 231 -15.11 -23.05 1.96
N ALA A 232 -15.80 -24.10 2.43
CA ALA A 232 -16.17 -25.24 1.58
C ALA A 232 -17.05 -24.85 0.38
N THR A 233 -17.79 -23.75 0.47
CA THR A 233 -18.57 -23.20 -0.64
C THR A 233 -17.72 -22.24 -1.47
N LEU A 234 -17.01 -21.32 -0.83
CA LEU A 234 -16.25 -20.28 -1.53
C LEU A 234 -15.08 -20.85 -2.34
N SER A 235 -14.38 -21.87 -1.82
CA SER A 235 -13.20 -22.48 -2.47
C SER A 235 -13.53 -23.19 -3.78
N HIS A 236 -14.80 -23.52 -4.02
CA HIS A 236 -15.26 -24.16 -5.25
C HIS A 236 -16.00 -23.17 -6.18
N SER A 237 -15.88 -21.87 -5.91
CA SER A 237 -16.48 -20.81 -6.71
C SER A 237 -15.43 -19.95 -7.39
N GLU A 238 -15.81 -19.22 -8.44
CA GLU A 238 -14.96 -18.23 -9.10
C GLU A 238 -14.43 -17.15 -8.14
N MET A 239 -15.12 -16.92 -7.02
CA MET A 239 -14.71 -15.97 -5.98
C MET A 239 -13.60 -16.52 -5.08
N GLY A 240 -13.42 -17.84 -5.02
CA GLY A 240 -12.34 -18.49 -4.26
C GLY A 240 -10.95 -18.08 -4.77
N VAL A 241 -10.84 -17.81 -6.07
CA VAL A 241 -9.61 -17.33 -6.72
C VAL A 241 -9.09 -16.04 -6.07
N PHE A 242 -9.99 -15.18 -5.58
CA PHE A 242 -9.60 -13.97 -4.86
C PHE A 242 -8.85 -14.29 -3.56
N VAL A 243 -9.35 -15.26 -2.77
CA VAL A 243 -8.73 -15.68 -1.52
C VAL A 243 -7.39 -16.37 -1.79
N GLU A 244 -7.32 -17.21 -2.82
CA GLU A 244 -6.08 -17.85 -3.25
C GLU A 244 -5.01 -16.83 -3.66
N ARG A 245 -5.40 -15.81 -4.43
CA ARG A 245 -4.53 -14.70 -4.84
C ARG A 245 -3.95 -13.93 -3.64
N LEU A 246 -4.77 -13.67 -2.61
CA LEU A 246 -4.30 -13.06 -1.36
C LEU A 246 -3.34 -13.98 -0.61
N LEU A 247 -3.64 -15.28 -0.49
CA LEU A 247 -2.76 -16.24 0.19
C LEU A 247 -1.43 -16.43 -0.53
N THR A 248 -1.41 -16.47 -1.86
CA THR A 248 -0.16 -16.48 -2.65
C THR A 248 0.66 -15.23 -2.38
N SER A 249 0.00 -14.06 -2.30
CA SER A 249 0.68 -12.79 -1.99
C SER A 249 1.25 -12.77 -0.57
N VAL A 250 0.52 -13.34 0.40
CA VAL A 250 1.05 -13.57 1.76
C VAL A 250 2.30 -14.44 1.67
N GLN A 251 2.26 -15.58 0.97
CA GLN A 251 3.44 -16.45 0.84
C GLN A 251 4.65 -15.73 0.22
N THR A 252 4.45 -14.95 -0.84
CA THR A 252 5.53 -14.16 -1.46
C THR A 252 6.14 -13.15 -0.47
N ARG A 253 5.32 -12.48 0.34
CA ARG A 253 5.80 -11.57 1.39
C ARG A 253 6.51 -12.31 2.52
N VAL A 254 5.99 -13.45 2.95
CA VAL A 254 6.65 -14.30 3.96
C VAL A 254 8.04 -14.73 3.51
N GLN A 255 8.20 -15.09 2.23
CA GLN A 255 9.51 -15.40 1.65
C GLN A 255 10.46 -14.18 1.65
N ARG A 256 9.94 -12.99 1.33
CA ARG A 256 10.72 -11.73 1.41
C ARG A 256 11.16 -11.42 2.84
N ILE A 257 10.26 -11.52 3.80
CA ILE A 257 10.56 -11.35 5.24
C ILE A 257 11.65 -12.32 5.67
N ALA A 258 11.55 -13.60 5.30
CA ALA A 258 12.53 -14.62 5.66
C ALA A 258 13.91 -14.44 5.00
N ALA A 259 13.98 -13.72 3.87
CA ALA A 259 15.24 -13.44 3.18
C ALA A 259 16.04 -12.28 3.82
N VAL A 260 15.41 -11.47 4.68
CA VAL A 260 16.06 -10.32 5.31
C VAL A 260 17.02 -10.76 6.40
N ARG A 261 18.24 -10.22 6.34
CA ARG A 261 19.23 -10.34 7.41
C ARG A 261 19.12 -9.13 8.34
N SER A 262 19.26 -9.33 9.64
CA SER A 262 19.12 -8.29 10.67
C SER A 262 20.21 -7.22 10.67
N SER A 263 21.19 -7.30 9.77
CA SER A 263 22.28 -6.32 9.58
C SER A 263 22.03 -5.33 8.44
N LEU A 264 20.77 -5.15 8.01
CA LEU A 264 20.41 -4.33 6.86
C LEU A 264 19.90 -2.95 7.29
N GLY A 265 20.13 -1.94 6.45
CA GLY A 265 19.82 -0.54 6.73
C GLY A 265 18.33 -0.22 6.86
N GLU A 266 18.04 0.99 7.32
CA GLU A 266 16.69 1.48 7.67
C GLU A 266 15.64 1.26 6.57
N ALA A 267 15.94 1.57 5.31
CA ALA A 267 15.00 1.41 4.20
C ALA A 267 14.56 -0.05 3.98
N THR A 268 15.46 -1.01 4.18
CA THR A 268 15.12 -2.44 4.09
C THR A 268 14.22 -2.85 5.24
N MET A 269 14.48 -2.34 6.45
CA MET A 269 13.66 -2.63 7.62
C MET A 269 12.24 -2.05 7.50
N LEU A 270 12.08 -0.86 6.91
CA LEU A 270 10.76 -0.30 6.58
C LEU A 270 9.98 -1.22 5.64
N GLY A 271 10.62 -1.74 4.59
CA GLY A 271 9.99 -2.72 3.70
C GLY A 271 9.54 -4.01 4.41
N VAL A 272 10.30 -4.49 5.40
CA VAL A 272 9.88 -5.64 6.23
C VAL A 272 8.68 -5.31 7.10
N VAL A 273 8.67 -4.13 7.73
CA VAL A 273 7.53 -3.67 8.53
C VAL A 273 6.27 -3.61 7.67
N ASP A 274 6.36 -3.06 6.45
CA ASP A 274 5.25 -2.99 5.51
C ASP A 274 4.75 -4.39 5.11
N ASP A 275 5.67 -5.31 4.79
CA ASP A 275 5.33 -6.70 4.44
C ASP A 275 4.66 -7.45 5.61
N VAL A 276 5.17 -7.28 6.83
CA VAL A 276 4.60 -7.91 8.04
C VAL A 276 3.23 -7.33 8.36
N THR A 277 3.07 -6.01 8.26
CA THR A 277 1.80 -5.32 8.53
C THR A 277 0.74 -5.72 7.52
N TRP A 278 1.08 -5.79 6.23
CA TRP A 278 0.18 -6.25 5.19
C TRP A 278 -0.26 -7.71 5.42
N CYS A 279 0.69 -8.61 5.74
CA CYS A 279 0.38 -10.00 6.07
C CYS A 279 -0.55 -10.09 7.30
N ALA A 280 -0.31 -9.28 8.34
CA ALA A 280 -1.17 -9.24 9.52
C ALA A 280 -2.59 -8.78 9.18
N GLY A 281 -2.74 -7.75 8.34
CA GLY A 281 -4.04 -7.24 7.89
C GLY A 281 -4.85 -8.31 7.17
N VAL A 282 -4.27 -8.96 6.16
CA VAL A 282 -4.92 -10.04 5.41
C VAL A 282 -5.32 -11.20 6.33
N LEU A 283 -4.40 -11.69 7.16
CA LEU A 283 -4.68 -12.84 8.03
C LEU A 283 -5.73 -12.53 9.10
N ALA A 284 -5.71 -11.34 9.68
CA ALA A 284 -6.73 -10.92 10.64
C ALA A 284 -8.10 -10.78 9.98
N GLU A 285 -8.16 -10.19 8.78
CA GLU A 285 -9.41 -10.03 8.05
C GLU A 285 -9.97 -11.37 7.58
N MET A 286 -9.11 -12.33 7.21
CA MET A 286 -9.52 -13.71 6.95
C MET A 286 -10.17 -14.36 8.18
N ASP A 287 -9.57 -14.21 9.37
CA ASP A 287 -10.14 -14.77 10.61
C ASP A 287 -11.50 -14.13 10.95
N MET A 288 -11.69 -12.86 10.62
CA MET A 288 -12.94 -12.14 10.87
C MET A 288 -14.05 -12.43 9.85
N SER A 289 -13.68 -12.63 8.58
CA SER A 289 -14.63 -12.68 7.47
C SER A 289 -14.91 -14.09 6.94
N LEU A 290 -14.06 -15.07 7.23
CA LEU A 290 -14.16 -16.44 6.69
C LEU A 290 -14.19 -17.50 7.80
N GLN A 291 -15.11 -18.45 7.67
CA GLN A 291 -15.12 -19.68 8.46
C GLN A 291 -14.18 -20.71 7.82
N ILE A 292 -12.88 -20.57 8.13
CA ILE A 292 -11.82 -21.44 7.60
C ILE A 292 -11.66 -22.68 8.46
N ARG A 293 -11.57 -23.85 7.82
CA ARG A 293 -11.28 -25.11 8.51
C ARG A 293 -9.76 -25.24 8.74
N PRO A 294 -9.30 -25.57 9.96
CA PRO A 294 -7.85 -25.62 10.24
C PRO A 294 -7.04 -26.61 9.38
N ASP A 295 -7.69 -27.68 8.92
CA ASP A 295 -7.08 -28.77 8.14
C ASP A 295 -7.19 -28.57 6.62
N SER A 296 -7.85 -27.50 6.17
CA SER A 296 -7.96 -27.16 4.75
C SER A 296 -6.65 -26.61 4.17
N SER A 297 -6.61 -26.46 2.84
CA SER A 297 -5.46 -25.84 2.15
C SER A 297 -5.27 -24.38 2.59
N TRP A 298 -6.35 -23.60 2.69
CA TRP A 298 -6.30 -22.20 3.13
C TRP A 298 -5.91 -22.10 4.61
N GLY A 299 -6.50 -22.93 5.48
CA GLY A 299 -6.17 -22.97 6.90
C GLY A 299 -4.71 -23.35 7.17
N LYS A 300 -4.21 -24.38 6.49
CA LYS A 300 -2.79 -24.79 6.56
C LYS A 300 -1.85 -23.69 6.07
N THR A 301 -2.19 -23.04 4.95
CA THR A 301 -1.39 -21.95 4.38
C THR A 301 -1.31 -20.75 5.33
N ALA A 302 -2.46 -20.29 5.84
CA ALA A 302 -2.54 -19.19 6.77
C ALA A 302 -1.82 -19.50 8.10
N ARG A 303 -1.91 -20.74 8.59
CA ARG A 303 -1.18 -21.18 9.78
C ARG A 303 0.34 -21.20 9.55
N MET A 304 0.79 -21.73 8.41
CA MET A 304 2.21 -21.78 8.07
C MET A 304 2.81 -20.37 7.97
N ALA A 305 2.09 -19.45 7.30
CA ALA A 305 2.50 -18.05 7.22
C ALA A 305 2.68 -17.41 8.60
N ARG A 306 1.73 -17.63 9.52
CA ARG A 306 1.84 -17.11 10.90
C ARG A 306 3.07 -17.66 11.64
N VAL A 307 3.31 -18.97 11.55
CA VAL A 307 4.47 -19.61 12.19
C VAL A 307 5.78 -19.06 11.64
N GLN A 308 5.89 -18.92 10.32
CA GLN A 308 7.10 -18.41 9.67
C GLN A 308 7.37 -16.96 10.05
N VAL A 309 6.36 -16.07 9.97
CA VAL A 309 6.52 -14.66 10.34
C VAL A 309 6.84 -14.52 11.83
N SER A 310 6.11 -15.21 12.71
CA SER A 310 6.37 -15.22 14.15
C SER A 310 7.82 -15.60 14.45
N GLY A 311 8.35 -16.66 13.83
CA GLY A 311 9.75 -17.06 13.98
C GLY A 311 10.75 -15.99 13.53
N GLN A 312 10.48 -15.29 12.43
CA GLN A 312 11.32 -14.17 11.97
C GLN A 312 11.26 -12.98 12.91
N LEU A 313 10.08 -12.65 13.43
CA LEU A 313 9.91 -11.58 14.40
C LEU A 313 10.63 -11.87 15.72
N SER A 314 10.58 -13.09 16.24
CA SER A 314 11.36 -13.49 17.40
C SER A 314 12.88 -13.39 17.15
N GLY A 315 13.34 -13.71 15.93
CA GLY A 315 14.73 -13.52 15.51
C GLY A 315 15.13 -12.03 15.49
N LEU A 316 14.28 -11.18 14.92
CA LEU A 316 14.45 -9.73 14.85
C LEU A 316 14.52 -9.11 16.25
N MET A 317 13.64 -9.52 17.18
CA MET A 317 13.67 -9.07 18.58
C MET A 317 14.99 -9.42 19.28
N LYS A 318 15.50 -10.63 19.08
CA LYS A 318 16.83 -11.04 19.60
C LYS A 318 17.96 -10.21 19.00
N SER A 319 17.94 -9.98 17.68
CA SER A 319 18.91 -9.11 17.02
C SER A 319 18.83 -7.66 17.51
N THR A 320 17.63 -7.17 17.83
CA THR A 320 17.42 -5.82 18.38
C THR A 320 18.09 -5.67 19.74
N SER A 321 17.89 -6.63 20.66
CA SER A 321 18.58 -6.62 21.96
C SER A 321 20.11 -6.64 21.77
N ALA A 322 20.62 -7.54 20.92
CA ALA A 322 22.06 -7.60 20.63
C ALA A 322 22.62 -6.29 20.03
N ALA A 323 21.89 -5.65 19.13
CA ALA A 323 22.30 -4.38 18.52
C ALA A 323 22.35 -3.24 19.54
N VAL A 324 21.37 -3.15 20.46
CA VAL A 324 21.40 -2.15 21.54
C VAL A 324 22.59 -2.37 22.48
N HIS A 325 22.88 -3.62 22.82
CA HIS A 325 24.06 -3.95 23.62
C HIS A 325 25.38 -3.63 22.89
N ALA A 326 25.44 -3.77 21.57
CA ALA A 326 26.61 -3.39 20.77
C ALA A 326 26.76 -1.86 20.65
N ALA A 327 25.65 -1.13 20.53
CA ALA A 327 25.63 0.33 20.44
C ALA A 327 26.02 1.01 21.75
N LEU A 328 25.61 0.44 22.89
CA LEU A 328 25.91 0.96 24.22
C LEU A 328 26.49 -0.15 25.10
N PRO A 329 27.75 -0.55 24.88
CA PRO A 329 28.31 -1.72 25.55
C PRO A 329 28.63 -1.47 27.03
N MET A 330 28.71 -2.55 27.78
CA MET A 330 29.27 -2.58 29.14
C MET A 330 30.62 -3.31 29.12
N LYS A 331 31.57 -2.81 29.91
CA LYS A 331 32.86 -3.46 30.16
C LYS A 331 32.96 -3.94 31.60
N ARG A 332 33.72 -5.01 31.83
CA ARG A 332 34.02 -5.47 33.19
C ARG A 332 35.07 -4.54 33.80
N ARG A 333 34.73 -3.85 34.89
CA ARG A 333 35.63 -2.98 35.65
C ARG A 333 35.90 -3.59 37.02
N THR A 334 37.16 -3.56 37.46
CA THR A 334 37.56 -3.98 38.80
C THR A 334 37.23 -2.87 39.79
N ILE A 335 36.47 -3.18 40.84
CA ILE A 335 36.11 -2.22 41.89
C ILE A 335 37.21 -2.23 42.97
N THR A 336 37.50 -3.39 43.54
CA THR A 336 38.54 -3.55 44.59
C THR A 336 39.04 -5.00 44.63
N GLY A 337 40.35 -5.19 44.60
CA GLY A 337 40.97 -6.52 44.63
C GLY A 337 40.51 -7.40 43.46
N ARG A 338 39.88 -8.55 43.76
CA ARG A 338 39.31 -9.47 42.75
C ARG A 338 37.84 -9.18 42.42
N MET A 339 37.20 -8.21 43.08
CA MET A 339 35.79 -7.88 42.83
C MET A 339 35.66 -7.07 41.54
N THR A 340 34.86 -7.58 40.61
CA THR A 340 34.56 -6.93 39.33
C THR A 340 33.06 -6.71 39.19
N ARG A 341 32.68 -5.63 38.49
CA ARG A 341 31.30 -5.30 38.13
C ARG A 341 31.25 -4.93 36.65
N MET A 342 30.09 -5.13 36.03
CA MET A 342 29.82 -4.57 34.69
C MET A 342 29.49 -3.09 34.83
N SER A 343 30.21 -2.24 34.11
CA SER A 343 29.96 -0.79 34.04
C SER A 343 29.89 -0.34 32.58
N PRO A 344 29.21 0.78 32.27
CA PRO A 344 29.24 1.39 30.95
C PRO A 344 30.66 1.48 30.36
N TRP A 345 30.79 1.12 29.08
CA TRP A 345 32.02 1.35 28.34
C TRP A 345 32.01 2.78 27.77
N LEU A 346 32.53 3.72 28.55
CA LEU A 346 32.45 5.15 28.24
C LEU A 346 33.36 5.61 27.09
N GLU A 347 34.36 4.82 26.70
CA GLU A 347 35.22 5.11 25.54
C GLU A 347 34.67 4.53 24.22
N ALA A 348 33.48 3.91 24.24
CA ALA A 348 32.83 3.42 23.03
C ALA A 348 32.47 4.57 22.06
N PRO A 349 32.47 4.35 20.74
CA PRO A 349 32.06 5.37 19.76
C PRO A 349 30.64 5.90 20.02
N SER A 350 30.42 7.21 19.88
CA SER A 350 29.10 7.85 20.04
C SER A 350 28.29 7.95 18.75
N ASP A 351 28.86 7.46 17.66
CA ASP A 351 28.34 7.41 16.29
C ASP A 351 28.84 6.14 15.57
N GLY A 352 28.28 5.89 14.38
CA GLY A 352 28.67 4.77 13.51
C GLY A 352 27.67 3.62 13.44
N GLU A 353 28.05 2.59 12.68
CA GLU A 353 27.21 1.47 12.26
C GLU A 353 26.43 0.78 13.41
N PRO A 354 27.01 0.51 14.61
CA PRO A 354 26.26 -0.15 15.68
C PRO A 354 25.06 0.67 16.17
N ILE A 355 25.21 2.00 16.24
CA ILE A 355 24.15 2.90 16.72
C ILE A 355 23.05 3.04 15.66
N GLU A 356 23.43 3.15 14.39
CA GLU A 356 22.49 3.19 13.27
C GLU A 356 21.69 1.89 13.15
N ALA A 357 22.36 0.74 13.28
CA ALA A 357 21.72 -0.57 13.27
C ALA A 357 20.74 -0.74 14.44
N ALA A 358 21.14 -0.33 15.66
CA ALA A 358 20.24 -0.34 16.81
C ALA A 358 19.03 0.56 16.59
N ALA A 359 19.22 1.77 16.05
CA ALA A 359 18.12 2.69 15.78
C ALA A 359 17.12 2.13 14.76
N ALA A 360 17.60 1.57 13.64
CA ALA A 360 16.77 0.96 12.61
C ALA A 360 15.95 -0.22 13.15
N LEU A 361 16.58 -1.10 13.93
CA LEU A 361 15.91 -2.27 14.53
C LEU A 361 14.88 -1.87 15.59
N LEU A 362 15.18 -0.89 16.45
CA LEU A 362 14.23 -0.38 17.44
C LEU A 362 13.00 0.26 16.77
N ALA A 363 13.22 1.06 15.71
CA ALA A 363 12.15 1.66 14.93
C ALA A 363 11.26 0.58 14.30
N ALA A 364 11.85 -0.48 13.75
CA ALA A 364 11.10 -1.60 13.18
C ALA A 364 10.27 -2.33 14.25
N VAL A 365 10.85 -2.68 15.40
CA VAL A 365 10.11 -3.34 16.51
C VAL A 365 8.95 -2.48 17.00
N ALA A 366 9.13 -1.16 17.09
CA ALA A 366 8.07 -0.24 17.49
C ALA A 366 6.92 -0.21 16.47
N ALA A 367 7.23 -0.14 15.17
CA ALA A 367 6.24 -0.12 14.11
C ALA A 367 5.43 -1.42 13.99
N LEU A 368 6.00 -2.56 14.43
CA LEU A 368 5.36 -3.87 14.41
C LEU A 368 4.28 -4.11 15.49
N ARG A 369 4.02 -3.12 16.37
CA ARG A 369 3.04 -3.25 17.47
C ARG A 369 1.65 -3.71 17.00
N GLY A 370 1.14 -3.16 15.90
CA GLY A 370 -0.17 -3.52 15.36
C GLY A 370 -0.24 -4.97 14.85
N ALA A 371 0.85 -5.44 14.23
CA ALA A 371 0.93 -6.77 13.66
C ALA A 371 1.25 -7.87 14.68
N ALA A 372 1.87 -7.53 15.82
CA ALA A 372 2.36 -8.48 16.80
C ALA A 372 1.24 -9.36 17.43
N VAL A 373 0.02 -8.84 17.52
CA VAL A 373 -1.15 -9.59 18.03
C VAL A 373 -1.52 -10.71 17.08
N THR A 374 -1.59 -10.44 15.77
CA THR A 374 -1.95 -11.43 14.74
C THR A 374 -0.97 -12.61 14.69
N PHE A 375 0.30 -12.36 15.03
CA PHE A 375 1.36 -13.37 15.05
C PHE A 375 1.65 -13.95 16.45
N GLY A 376 0.93 -13.50 17.48
CA GLY A 376 1.08 -14.00 18.85
C GLY A 376 2.40 -13.63 19.54
N CYS A 377 3.10 -12.59 19.07
CA CYS A 377 4.41 -12.18 19.58
C CYS A 377 4.38 -10.86 20.39
N GLU A 378 3.19 -10.38 20.77
CA GLU A 378 3.05 -9.15 21.57
C GLU A 378 3.66 -9.27 22.98
N ALA A 379 3.61 -10.45 23.58
CA ALA A 379 4.23 -10.72 24.88
C ALA A 379 5.77 -10.59 24.79
N ASP A 380 6.39 -11.21 23.79
CA ASP A 380 7.84 -11.13 23.54
C ASP A 380 8.27 -9.69 23.24
N ARG A 381 7.50 -8.96 22.43
CA ARG A 381 7.74 -7.55 22.12
C ARG A 381 7.70 -6.68 23.38
N SER A 382 6.72 -6.91 24.24
CA SER A 382 6.56 -6.17 25.51
C SER A 382 7.68 -6.49 26.49
N ALA A 383 8.09 -7.76 26.58
CA ALA A 383 9.23 -8.19 27.39
C ALA A 383 10.53 -7.53 26.93
N LEU A 384 10.80 -7.52 25.62
CA LEU A 384 11.95 -6.83 25.04
C LEU A 384 11.94 -5.32 25.37
N LYS A 385 10.77 -4.66 25.24
CA LYS A 385 10.65 -3.24 25.60
C LYS A 385 11.01 -3.00 27.07
N SER A 386 10.54 -3.86 27.98
CA SER A 386 10.85 -3.76 29.41
C SER A 386 12.35 -3.94 29.66
N GLU A 387 12.93 -5.01 29.12
CA GLU A 387 14.37 -5.32 29.23
C GLU A 387 15.23 -4.15 28.76
N LEU A 388 14.95 -3.61 27.58
CA LEU A 388 15.72 -2.49 27.02
C LEU A 388 15.49 -1.19 27.78
N THR A 389 14.30 -0.97 28.32
CA THR A 389 14.03 0.21 29.16
C THR A 389 14.89 0.19 30.42
N ASP A 390 14.95 -0.96 31.09
CA ASP A 390 15.76 -1.15 32.30
C ASP A 390 17.26 -1.05 31.99
N TYR A 391 17.71 -1.71 30.91
CA TYR A 391 19.10 -1.65 30.47
C TYR A 391 19.56 -0.23 30.16
N LEU A 392 18.83 0.49 29.29
CA LEU A 392 19.21 1.83 28.84
C LEU A 392 19.15 2.85 29.98
N SER A 393 18.16 2.74 30.86
CA SER A 393 18.04 3.63 32.03
C SER A 393 19.19 3.40 33.00
N THR A 394 19.51 2.14 33.30
CA THR A 394 20.63 1.78 34.18
C THR A 394 21.96 2.22 33.59
N TRP A 395 22.20 1.92 32.32
CA TRP A 395 23.41 2.31 31.60
C TRP A 395 23.60 3.83 31.63
N ALA A 396 22.56 4.61 31.31
CA ALA A 396 22.63 6.06 31.30
C ALA A 396 22.85 6.66 32.69
N ASN A 397 22.20 6.10 33.72
CA ASN A 397 22.38 6.54 35.10
C ASN A 397 23.82 6.30 35.58
N GLU A 398 24.37 5.11 35.37
CA GLU A 398 25.76 4.80 35.74
C GLU A 398 26.77 5.65 34.98
N ALA A 399 26.51 5.92 33.69
CA ALA A 399 27.37 6.79 32.89
C ALA A 399 27.40 8.23 33.42
N LEU A 400 26.24 8.76 33.82
CA LEU A 400 26.14 10.09 34.42
C LEU A 400 26.78 10.15 35.81
N ASP A 401 26.65 9.08 36.62
CA ASP A 401 27.27 9.01 37.94
C ASP A 401 28.80 8.99 37.83
N SER A 402 29.39 8.14 36.97
CA SER A 402 30.84 8.15 36.72
C SER A 402 31.37 9.50 36.23
N ALA A 403 30.56 10.21 35.42
CA ALA A 403 30.94 11.52 34.91
C ALA A 403 30.75 12.66 35.92
N ALA A 404 29.98 12.44 37.00
CA ALA A 404 29.87 13.33 38.15
C ALA A 404 30.99 13.07 39.18
N ASP A 405 31.38 11.81 39.35
CA ASP A 405 32.48 11.37 40.23
C ASP A 405 33.87 11.74 39.71
N GLY A 406 33.97 12.36 38.52
CA GLY A 406 35.24 12.78 37.91
C GLY A 406 36.08 11.61 37.37
N GLU A 407 35.47 10.45 37.14
CA GLU A 407 36.16 9.24 36.68
C GLU A 407 36.36 9.18 35.15
N VAL A 408 36.07 10.27 34.43
CA VAL A 408 35.97 10.31 32.96
C VAL A 408 36.86 11.42 32.41
N GLU A 409 37.65 11.10 31.38
CA GLU A 409 38.54 12.05 30.69
C GLU A 409 37.81 13.03 29.75
N ASP A 410 36.81 12.55 28.99
CA ASP A 410 35.96 13.37 28.11
C ASP A 410 34.49 13.32 28.57
N PRO A 411 34.06 14.28 29.39
CA PRO A 411 32.71 14.32 29.91
C PRO A 411 31.64 14.68 28.87
N ASP A 412 32.00 15.33 27.75
CA ASP A 412 31.09 15.67 26.65
C ASP A 412 30.79 14.44 25.79
N HIS A 413 31.79 13.57 25.60
CA HIS A 413 31.60 12.28 24.95
C HIS A 413 30.59 11.40 25.69
N VAL A 414 30.65 11.36 27.02
CA VAL A 414 29.66 10.63 27.82
C VAL A 414 28.26 11.20 27.65
N LEU A 415 28.11 12.53 27.59
CA LEU A 415 26.81 13.15 27.33
C LEU A 415 26.27 12.78 25.93
N ARG A 416 27.14 12.65 24.91
CA ARG A 416 26.73 12.14 23.58
C ARG A 416 26.21 10.70 23.65
N LEU A 417 26.89 9.81 24.37
CA LEU A 417 26.46 8.42 24.57
C LEU A 417 25.14 8.34 25.37
N VAL A 418 24.98 9.14 26.42
CA VAL A 418 23.71 9.27 27.15
C VAL A 418 22.59 9.78 26.23
N GLY A 419 22.92 10.68 25.29
CA GLY A 419 22.04 11.11 24.22
C GLY A 419 21.59 9.95 23.31
N VAL A 420 22.50 9.02 22.96
CA VAL A 420 22.17 7.78 22.23
C VAL A 420 21.16 6.94 23.03
N ALA A 421 21.42 6.71 24.33
CA ALA A 421 20.51 5.94 25.18
C ALA A 421 19.11 6.56 25.25
N ALA A 422 19.01 7.88 25.39
CA ALA A 422 17.74 8.60 25.37
C ALA A 422 17.02 8.52 24.02
N ARG A 423 17.76 8.51 22.89
CA ARG A 423 17.19 8.27 21.56
C ARG A 423 16.62 6.85 21.46
N CYS A 424 17.38 5.83 21.87
CA CYS A 424 16.91 4.44 21.88
C CYS A 424 15.64 4.26 22.73
N LEU A 425 15.59 4.85 23.93
CA LEU A 425 14.38 4.87 24.78
C LEU A 425 13.18 5.53 24.10
N THR A 426 13.42 6.56 23.29
CA THR A 426 12.35 7.23 22.53
C THR A 426 11.81 6.34 21.42
N LEU A 427 12.70 5.65 20.69
CA LEU A 427 12.32 4.74 19.59
C LEU A 427 11.44 3.58 20.06
N ILE A 428 11.68 3.04 21.25
CA ILE A 428 10.81 2.00 21.85
C ILE A 428 9.58 2.56 22.60
N GLU A 429 9.30 3.86 22.46
CA GLU A 429 8.21 4.56 23.14
C GLU A 429 8.27 4.48 24.68
N ALA A 430 9.47 4.42 25.27
CA ALA A 430 9.70 4.52 26.71
C ALA A 430 9.89 6.00 27.11
N LEU A 431 8.87 6.81 26.83
CA LEU A 431 8.98 8.29 26.83
C LEU A 431 9.32 8.87 28.20
N GLU A 432 8.80 8.29 29.28
CA GLU A 432 9.08 8.76 30.65
C GLU A 432 10.54 8.52 31.03
N ALA A 433 11.06 7.32 30.77
CA ALA A 433 12.47 6.99 30.96
C ALA A 433 13.37 7.89 30.11
N ALA A 434 13.03 8.09 28.83
CA ALA A 434 13.77 8.99 27.94
C ALA A 434 13.82 10.43 28.48
N ARG A 435 12.70 10.95 28.99
CA ARG A 435 12.64 12.28 29.61
C ARG A 435 13.45 12.35 30.90
N ALA A 436 13.41 11.30 31.73
CA ALA A 436 14.19 11.23 32.96
C ALA A 436 15.70 11.30 32.68
N VAL A 437 16.18 10.49 31.72
CA VAL A 437 17.59 10.50 31.29
C VAL A 437 18.01 11.88 30.77
N ARG A 438 17.22 12.50 29.88
CA ARG A 438 17.52 13.84 29.35
C ARG A 438 17.57 14.91 30.43
N ARG A 439 16.65 14.87 31.40
CA ARG A 439 16.66 15.82 32.53
C ARG A 439 17.92 15.67 33.38
N ARG A 440 18.33 14.43 33.70
CA ARG A 440 19.57 14.19 34.46
C ARG A 440 20.81 14.64 33.69
N ALA A 441 20.87 14.38 32.38
CA ALA A 441 21.96 14.84 31.53
C ALA A 441 22.07 16.38 31.53
N ALA A 442 20.95 17.09 31.37
CA ALA A 442 20.92 18.55 31.44
C ALA A 442 21.36 19.09 32.82
N SER A 443 20.95 18.44 33.92
CA SER A 443 21.42 18.81 35.26
C SER A 443 22.93 18.60 35.42
N ALA A 444 23.49 17.51 34.89
CA ALA A 444 24.92 17.23 34.93
C ALA A 444 25.73 18.24 34.09
N GLU A 445 25.21 18.65 32.94
CA GLU A 445 25.79 19.70 32.10
C GLU A 445 25.79 21.06 32.81
N MET A 446 24.66 21.46 33.40
CA MET A 446 24.55 22.72 34.16
C MET A 446 25.47 22.76 35.39
N ALA A 447 25.63 21.64 36.10
CA ALA A 447 26.51 21.54 37.26
C ALA A 447 28.01 21.63 36.91
N ARG A 448 28.39 21.51 35.62
CA ARG A 448 29.75 21.73 35.15
C ARG A 448 30.02 23.18 34.71
N LEU A 449 28.99 23.88 34.28
CA LEU A 449 29.07 25.25 33.76
C LEU A 449 29.03 26.32 34.86
N GLY A 450 28.50 25.98 36.04
CA GLY A 450 28.51 26.82 37.24
C GLY A 450 29.55 26.34 38.24
#